data_AF-A0A1Q5CN52-F1
#
_entry.id   AF-A0A1Q5CN52-F1
#
_cell.length_a   1.000
_cell.length_b   1.000
_cell.length_c   1.000
_cell.angle_alpha   90.00
_cell.angle_beta   90.00
_cell.angle_gamma   90.00
#
_symmetry.space_group_name_H-M   'P 1'
#
loop_
_entity.id
_entity.type
_entity.pdbx_description
1 polymer ?
#
loop_
_entity_poly.entity_id
_entity_poly.type
_entity_poly.pdbx_seq_one_letter_code
_entity_poly.pdbx_strand_id
1 'polypeptide(L)'
;MTTTEAGAGAPSPAVDEVTGVETDGTDVVTDHDRGVHGYHKQKDEHLKRLRRIEGQIRGLQRMVDEDVYCIDILTQVSASTKALQSFALQLLEEHLRHCVADAAVKGGAEIDAKVEEATKAIGRLLRT
;
A
#
# COMPACT_ATOMS: atom_id res chain seq x y z
N MET A 1 -37.41 47.96 0.97
CA MET A 1 -36.19 48.24 1.76
C MET A 1 -36.56 48.11 3.22
N THR A 2 -36.27 46.96 3.82
CA THR A 2 -36.66 46.60 5.19
C THR A 2 -35.57 45.72 5.80
N THR A 3 -35.25 46.05 7.06
CA THR A 3 -34.59 45.27 8.14
C THR A 3 -33.09 44.99 8.00
N THR A 4 -32.16 45.42 8.87
CA THR A 4 -32.02 45.49 10.36
C THR A 4 -31.25 44.30 10.95
N GLU A 5 -30.12 44.65 11.57
CA GLU A 5 -29.37 44.09 12.73
C GLU A 5 -28.62 42.74 12.73
N ALA A 6 -27.31 42.90 12.97
CA ALA A 6 -26.43 42.28 13.97
C ALA A 6 -26.94 41.10 14.83
N GLY A 7 -26.06 40.10 15.01
CA GLY A 7 -26.14 39.11 16.07
C GLY A 7 -24.91 38.21 16.11
N ALA A 8 -24.01 38.50 17.04
CA ALA A 8 -22.88 37.65 17.40
C ALA A 8 -23.35 36.35 18.10
N GLY A 9 -22.59 35.27 17.97
CA GLY A 9 -22.83 34.04 18.74
C GLY A 9 -21.99 32.86 18.27
N ALA A 10 -20.70 32.85 18.62
CA ALA A 10 -19.96 31.60 18.71
C ALA A 10 -20.32 30.90 20.03
N PRO A 11 -20.50 29.58 20.01
CA PRO A 11 -19.89 28.78 21.05
C PRO A 11 -19.13 27.56 20.50
N SER A 12 -18.06 27.25 21.24
CA SER A 12 -17.12 26.14 21.19
C SER A 12 -17.66 24.80 20.68
N PRO A 13 -16.86 23.98 19.94
CA PRO A 13 -17.19 22.57 19.77
C PRO A 13 -16.86 21.82 21.07
N ALA A 14 -17.86 21.08 21.56
CA ALA A 14 -17.72 20.11 22.61
C ALA A 14 -16.76 18.99 22.17
N VAL A 15 -15.88 18.64 23.09
CA VAL A 15 -15.07 17.42 23.06
C VAL A 15 -15.98 16.24 23.34
N ASP A 16 -16.03 15.26 22.43
CA ASP A 16 -16.55 13.93 22.75
C ASP A 16 -15.38 12.94 22.78
N GLU A 17 -15.11 12.53 24.01
CA GLU A 17 -14.22 11.48 24.44
C GLU A 17 -14.85 10.12 24.13
N VAL A 18 -14.22 9.30 23.29
CA VAL A 18 -14.51 7.86 23.19
C VAL A 18 -13.20 7.08 23.17
N THR A 19 -12.80 6.70 24.38
CA THR A 19 -12.28 5.39 24.82
C THR A 19 -11.65 4.45 23.79
N GLY A 20 -10.34 4.24 23.96
CA GLY A 20 -9.66 2.94 24.04
C GLY A 20 -9.99 1.85 23.00
N VAL A 21 -9.07 1.68 22.04
CA VAL A 21 -8.74 0.36 21.49
C VAL A 21 -7.21 0.23 21.52
N GLU A 22 -6.71 -0.61 22.42
CA GLU A 22 -5.33 -1.08 22.39
C GLU A 22 -5.18 -2.00 21.17
N THR A 23 -4.63 -1.49 20.06
CA THR A 23 -4.23 -2.33 18.94
C THR A 23 -2.78 -2.74 19.11
N ASP A 24 -2.60 -4.04 19.30
CA ASP A 24 -1.34 -4.77 19.24
C ASP A 24 -0.48 -4.32 18.05
N GLY A 25 0.80 -4.09 18.35
CA GLY A 25 1.75 -3.37 17.51
C GLY A 25 2.09 -4.11 16.23
N THR A 26 1.43 -3.73 15.14
CA THR A 26 2.07 -3.68 13.83
C THR A 26 1.77 -2.32 13.23
N ASP A 27 2.69 -1.37 13.42
CA ASP A 27 2.67 -0.08 12.74
C ASP A 27 2.77 -0.30 11.24
N VAL A 28 1.62 -0.48 10.58
CA VAL A 28 1.53 -0.26 9.15
C VAL A 28 1.77 1.23 8.97
N VAL A 29 2.99 1.59 8.59
CA VAL A 29 3.37 2.97 8.26
C VAL A 29 2.54 3.38 7.04
N THR A 30 1.38 3.96 7.29
CA THR A 30 0.58 4.63 6.27
C THR A 30 1.07 6.06 6.20
N ASP A 31 1.97 6.33 5.25
CA ASP A 31 2.36 7.69 4.84
C ASP A 31 1.12 8.38 4.24
N HIS A 32 0.24 8.91 5.11
CA HIS A 32 -1.06 9.47 4.74
C HIS A 32 -1.00 10.97 4.39
N ASP A 33 0.20 11.60 4.36
CA ASP A 33 0.35 13.04 4.09
C ASP A 33 1.02 13.37 2.74
N ARG A 34 1.10 12.39 1.82
CA ARG A 34 1.57 12.63 0.44
C ARG A 34 0.44 12.45 -0.57
N GLY A 35 -0.34 13.53 -0.76
CA GLY A 35 -1.05 13.85 -2.00
C GLY A 35 -2.02 12.81 -2.60
N VAL A 36 -3.32 13.08 -2.44
CA VAL A 36 -4.45 12.68 -3.32
C VAL A 36 -4.49 11.21 -3.77
N HIS A 37 -5.43 10.46 -3.17
CA HIS A 37 -5.68 9.03 -3.36
C HIS A 37 -5.96 8.58 -4.81
N GLY A 38 -4.90 8.31 -5.58
CA GLY A 38 -4.91 7.46 -6.78
C GLY A 38 -5.20 5.97 -6.48
N TYR A 39 -5.41 5.63 -5.21
CA TYR A 39 -5.54 4.27 -4.70
C TYR A 39 -6.88 3.60 -5.05
N HIS A 40 -7.97 4.34 -5.31
CA HIS A 40 -9.30 3.72 -5.35
C HIS A 40 -9.54 2.71 -6.49
N LYS A 41 -8.88 2.86 -7.65
CA LYS A 41 -9.03 1.88 -8.75
C LYS A 41 -8.04 0.72 -8.70
N GLN A 42 -6.86 0.93 -8.10
CA GLN A 42 -5.78 -0.06 -8.07
C GLN A 42 -5.78 -0.88 -6.78
N LYS A 43 -6.29 -0.32 -5.67
CA LYS A 43 -6.44 -1.01 -4.38
C LYS A 43 -7.18 -2.33 -4.49
N ASP A 44 -8.32 -2.34 -5.18
CA ASP A 44 -9.13 -3.56 -5.32
C ASP A 44 -8.40 -4.64 -6.14
N GLU A 45 -7.63 -4.23 -7.15
CA GLU A 45 -6.80 -5.15 -7.94
C GLU A 45 -5.65 -5.72 -7.09
N HIS A 46 -4.95 -4.85 -6.37
CA HIS A 46 -3.87 -5.20 -5.44
C HIS A 46 -4.36 -6.20 -4.38
N LEU A 47 -5.49 -5.90 -3.73
CA LEU A 47 -6.11 -6.79 -2.75
C LEU A 47 -6.54 -8.12 -3.38
N LYS A 48 -7.09 -8.12 -4.60
CA LYS A 48 -7.46 -9.35 -5.31
C LYS A 48 -6.25 -10.23 -5.61
N ARG A 49 -5.11 -9.63 -5.98
CA ARG A 49 -3.84 -10.35 -6.21
C ARG A 49 -3.30 -10.95 -4.92
N LEU A 50 -3.27 -10.16 -3.84
CA LEU A 50 -2.83 -10.64 -2.53
C LEU A 50 -3.70 -11.79 -2.01
N ARG A 51 -5.03 -11.70 -2.12
CA ARG A 51 -5.95 -12.81 -1.76
C ARG A 51 -5.69 -14.08 -2.58
N ARG A 52 -5.30 -13.94 -3.85
CA ARG A 52 -4.93 -15.09 -4.69
C ARG A 52 -3.63 -15.72 -4.19
N ILE A 53 -2.62 -14.91 -3.88
CA ILE A 53 -1.33 -15.37 -3.34
C ILE A 53 -1.53 -16.08 -2.01
N GLU A 54 -2.34 -15.52 -1.11
CA GLU A 54 -2.73 -16.14 0.16
C GLU A 54 -3.36 -17.52 -0.05
N GLY A 55 -4.22 -17.66 -1.07
CA GLY A 55 -4.77 -18.96 -1.49
C GLY A 55 -3.70 -19.95 -1.98
N GLN A 56 -2.65 -19.48 -2.66
CA GLN A 56 -1.51 -20.32 -3.06
C GLN A 56 -0.73 -20.81 -1.83
N ILE A 57 -0.49 -19.94 -0.83
CA ILE A 57 0.19 -20.31 0.42
C ILE A 57 -0.62 -21.35 1.21
N ARG A 58 -1.94 -21.17 1.32
CA ARG A 58 -2.81 -22.21 1.89
C ARG A 58 -2.77 -23.51 1.08
N GLY A 59 -2.60 -23.42 -0.23
CA GLY A 59 -2.38 -24.58 -1.10
C GLY A 59 -1.11 -25.33 -0.74
N LEU A 60 0.01 -24.61 -0.56
CA LEU A 60 1.28 -25.19 -0.14
C LEU A 60 1.16 -25.92 1.21
N GLN A 61 0.43 -25.34 2.17
CA GLN A 61 0.19 -25.99 3.46
C GLN A 61 -0.51 -27.34 3.30
N ARG A 62 -1.55 -27.42 2.48
CA ARG A 62 -2.24 -28.69 2.18
C ARG A 62 -1.34 -29.68 1.46
N MET A 63 -0.54 -29.22 0.50
CA MET A 63 0.39 -30.10 -0.21
C MET A 63 1.41 -30.75 0.74
N VAL A 64 1.86 -30.02 1.76
CA VAL A 64 2.74 -30.57 2.80
C VAL A 64 2.00 -31.54 3.70
N ASP A 65 0.77 -31.20 4.13
CA ASP A 65 -0.08 -32.05 4.97
C ASP A 65 -0.46 -33.38 4.29
N GLU A 66 -0.62 -33.34 2.96
CA GLU A 66 -0.96 -34.48 2.11
C GLU A 66 0.28 -35.25 1.58
N ASP A 67 1.48 -34.95 2.07
CA ASP A 67 2.75 -35.57 1.65
C ASP A 67 2.96 -35.54 0.11
N VAL A 68 2.56 -34.45 -0.54
CA VAL A 68 2.70 -34.28 -1.99
C VAL A 68 4.18 -34.27 -2.40
N TYR A 69 4.45 -34.78 -3.60
CA TYR A 69 5.79 -34.87 -4.15
C TYR A 69 6.53 -33.52 -4.12
N CYS A 70 7.76 -33.53 -3.59
CA CYS A 70 8.52 -32.31 -3.31
C CYS A 70 8.69 -31.41 -4.54
N ILE A 71 8.81 -31.97 -5.74
CA ILE A 71 8.98 -31.17 -6.98
C ILE A 71 7.71 -30.39 -7.32
N ASP A 72 6.52 -30.94 -7.01
CA ASP A 72 5.26 -30.23 -7.23
C ASP A 72 5.10 -29.10 -6.22
N ILE A 73 5.52 -29.31 -4.96
CA ILE A 73 5.58 -28.25 -3.95
C ILE A 73 6.52 -27.12 -4.41
N LEU A 74 7.73 -27.45 -4.89
CA LEU A 74 8.68 -26.45 -5.40
C LEU A 74 8.15 -25.69 -6.62
N THR A 75 7.38 -26.36 -7.49
CA THR A 75 6.70 -25.73 -8.61
C THR A 75 5.68 -24.69 -8.12
N GLN A 76 4.90 -25.04 -7.10
CA GLN A 76 3.90 -24.14 -6.53
C GLN A 76 4.53 -22.99 -5.72
N VAL A 77 5.67 -23.23 -5.06
CA VAL A 77 6.48 -22.17 -4.44
C VAL A 77 6.92 -21.17 -5.51
N SER A 78 7.46 -21.66 -6.63
CA SER A 78 7.90 -20.81 -7.75
C SER A 78 6.75 -20.01 -8.37
N ALA A 79 5.55 -20.59 -8.44
CA ALA A 79 4.36 -19.86 -8.89
C ALA A 79 3.94 -18.74 -7.91
N SER A 80 4.12 -18.97 -6.61
CA SER A 80 3.79 -18.00 -5.56
C SER A 80 4.79 -16.84 -5.53
N THR A 81 6.09 -17.14 -5.65
CA THR A 81 7.14 -16.10 -5.73
C THR A 81 6.98 -15.23 -6.98
N LYS A 82 6.67 -15.82 -8.14
CA LYS A 82 6.39 -15.08 -9.37
C LYS A 82 5.18 -14.15 -9.23
N ALA A 83 4.12 -14.59 -8.53
CA ALA A 83 2.96 -13.76 -8.26
C ALA A 83 3.30 -12.57 -7.35
N LEU A 84 4.12 -12.78 -6.31
CA LEU A 84 4.63 -11.71 -5.44
C LEU A 84 5.52 -10.71 -6.19
N GLN A 85 6.42 -11.20 -7.05
CA GLN A 85 7.26 -10.34 -7.90
C GLN A 85 6.41 -9.50 -8.86
N SER A 86 5.39 -10.12 -9.49
CA SER A 86 4.46 -9.38 -10.35
C SER A 86 3.72 -8.28 -9.59
N PHE A 87 3.27 -8.56 -8.36
CA PHE A 87 2.62 -7.56 -7.52
C PHE A 87 3.57 -6.42 -7.13
N ALA A 88 4.80 -6.74 -6.73
CA ALA A 88 5.82 -5.75 -6.38
C ALA A 88 6.14 -4.81 -7.56
N LEU A 89 6.23 -5.34 -8.78
CA LEU A 89 6.44 -4.53 -9.99
C LEU A 89 5.28 -3.58 -10.28
N GLN A 90 4.03 -4.00 -10.05
CA GLN A 90 2.87 -3.12 -10.24
C GLN A 90 2.86 -1.96 -9.23
N LEU A 91 3.17 -2.22 -7.96
CA LEU A 91 3.30 -1.16 -6.96
C LEU A 91 4.43 -0.18 -7.32
N LEU A 92 5.55 -0.71 -7.81
CA LEU A 92 6.67 0.11 -8.25
C LEU A 92 6.29 0.99 -9.45
N GLU A 93 5.60 0.44 -10.45
CA GLU A 93 5.11 1.20 -11.60
C GLU A 93 4.20 2.35 -11.16
N GLU A 94 3.25 2.07 -10.27
CA GLU A 94 2.35 3.08 -9.69
C GLU A 94 3.14 4.16 -8.94
N HIS A 95 4.13 3.76 -8.13
CA HIS A 95 4.99 4.69 -7.39
C HIS A 95 5.81 5.59 -8.32
N LEU A 96 6.42 5.02 -9.36
CA LEU A 96 7.17 5.80 -10.35
C LEU A 96 6.25 6.76 -11.11
N ARG A 97 5.04 6.31 -11.47
CA ARG A 97 4.10 7.14 -12.25
C ARG A 97 3.56 8.33 -11.48
N HIS A 98 3.33 8.20 -10.18
CA HIS A 98 2.81 9.30 -9.37
C HIS A 98 3.94 10.10 -8.71
N CYS A 99 4.82 9.45 -7.95
CA CYS A 99 5.81 10.17 -7.15
C CYS A 99 6.94 10.78 -7.98
N VAL A 100 7.40 10.12 -9.05
CA VAL A 100 8.47 10.67 -9.90
C VAL A 100 7.91 11.68 -10.91
N ALA A 101 6.71 11.46 -11.45
CA ALA A 101 6.07 12.44 -12.33
C ALA A 101 5.72 13.74 -11.58
N ASP A 102 5.21 13.64 -10.36
CA ASP A 102 4.91 14.81 -9.53
C ASP A 102 6.19 15.53 -9.09
N ALA A 103 7.25 14.80 -8.75
CA ALA A 103 8.56 15.38 -8.44
C ALA A 103 9.19 16.06 -9.68
N ALA A 104 8.99 15.51 -10.88
CA ALA A 104 9.50 16.08 -12.13
C ALA A 104 8.97 17.50 -12.39
N VAL A 105 7.75 17.79 -11.94
CA VAL A 105 7.14 19.13 -12.02
C VAL A 105 7.70 20.09 -10.96
N LYS A 106 8.13 19.57 -9.80
CA LYS A 106 8.70 20.36 -8.69
C LYS A 106 10.19 20.68 -8.88
N GLY A 107 10.92 19.83 -9.61
CA GLY A 107 12.32 20.04 -10.01
C GLY A 107 13.37 19.78 -8.91
N GLY A 108 14.63 19.57 -9.33
CA GLY A 108 15.80 19.55 -8.43
C GLY A 108 15.97 18.29 -7.59
N ALA A 109 16.48 18.45 -6.35
CA ALA A 109 16.92 17.39 -5.44
C ALA A 109 15.81 16.45 -4.94
N GLU A 110 14.53 16.85 -5.03
CA GLU A 110 13.39 16.02 -4.63
C GLU A 110 13.20 14.83 -5.59
N ILE A 111 13.52 15.02 -6.89
CA ILE A 111 13.51 13.94 -7.89
C ILE A 111 14.62 12.94 -7.59
N ASP A 112 15.85 13.43 -7.37
CA ASP A 112 17.01 12.57 -7.13
C ASP A 112 16.79 11.69 -5.89
N ALA A 113 16.23 12.25 -4.81
CA ALA A 113 15.90 11.50 -3.60
C ALA A 113 14.83 10.42 -3.86
N LYS A 114 13.80 10.72 -4.65
CA LYS A 114 12.74 9.75 -5.00
C LYS A 114 13.23 8.65 -5.94
N VAL A 115 14.10 8.98 -6.88
CA VAL A 115 14.74 8.00 -7.78
C VAL A 115 15.71 7.11 -6.99
N GLU A 116 16.45 7.65 -6.03
CA GLU A 116 17.33 6.86 -5.16
C GLU A 116 16.53 5.88 -4.29
N GLU A 117 15.42 6.33 -3.71
CA GLU A 117 14.48 5.49 -2.94
C GLU A 117 13.94 4.33 -3.79
N ALA A 118 13.45 4.61 -5.00
CA ALA A 118 12.94 3.60 -5.91
C ALA A 118 14.04 2.60 -6.34
N THR A 119 15.24 3.09 -6.66
CA THR A 119 16.40 2.25 -7.03
C THR A 119 16.79 1.30 -5.89
N LYS A 120 16.79 1.78 -4.64
CA LYS A 120 17.07 0.93 -3.47
C LYS A 120 16.00 -0.15 -3.29
N ALA A 121 14.73 0.18 -3.50
CA ALA A 121 13.63 -0.78 -3.42
C ALA A 121 13.75 -1.87 -4.51
N ILE A 122 14.02 -1.48 -5.76
CA ILE A 122 14.30 -2.42 -6.86
C ILE A 122 15.48 -3.32 -6.53
N GLY A 123 16.57 -2.74 -6.00
CA GLY A 123 17.74 -3.52 -5.61
C GLY A 123 17.43 -4.60 -4.58
N ARG A 124 16.49 -4.36 -3.65
CA ARG A 124 16.03 -5.39 -2.70
C ARG A 124 15.21 -6.47 -3.41
N LEU A 125 14.32 -6.10 -4.32
CA LEU A 125 13.48 -7.03 -5.09
C LEU A 125 14.29 -7.96 -6.00
N LEU A 126 15.43 -7.50 -6.53
CA LEU A 126 16.29 -8.33 -7.39
C LEU A 126 17.17 -9.33 -6.63
N ARG A 127 17.24 -9.23 -5.30
CA ARG A 127 18.08 -10.12 -4.46
C ARG A 127 17.30 -11.26 -3.82
N THR A 128 15.98 -11.34 -4.02
CA THR A 128 15.09 -12.42 -3.56
C THR A 128 14.92 -13.48 -4.64
#